data_AF-A0A2V6SVH5-F1
#
_entry.id   AF-A0A2V6SVH5-F1
#
_cell.length_a   1.000
_cell.length_b   1.000
_cell.length_c   1.000
_cell.angle_alpha   90.00
_cell.angle_beta   90.00
_cell.angle_gamma   90.00
#
_symmetry.space_group_name_H-M   'P 1'
#
loop_
_entity.id
_entity.type
_entity.pdbx_description
1 polymer ?
#
loop_
_entity_poly.entity_id
_entity_poly.type
_entity_poly.pdbx_seq_one_letter_code
_entity_poly.pdbx_strand_id
1 'polypeptide(L)'
;MHQEERTMHHRILPIPCKPYTLNWLPERLIVSHYENNYDAAVGSLNAVRDRLAGMDPTASSAAEIRALKREELSAISNGGLQ
;
A
#
# COMPACT_ATOMS: atom_id res chain seq x y z
N MET A 1 0.48 -1.14 -22.35
CA MET A 1 1.33 -1.99 -21.48
C MET A 1 1.29 -1.61 -19.98
N HIS A 2 0.19 -1.07 -19.43
CA HIS A 2 0.13 -0.64 -18.00
C HIS A 2 -1.05 -1.28 -17.23
N GLN A 3 -1.65 -2.35 -17.75
CA GLN A 3 -2.81 -2.97 -17.12
C GLN A 3 -2.40 -4.06 -16.09
N GLU A 4 -1.20 -4.61 -16.20
CA GLU A 4 -0.71 -5.72 -15.37
C GLU A 4 -0.30 -5.31 -13.95
N GLU A 5 0.11 -4.06 -13.76
CA GLU A 5 0.44 -3.51 -12.44
C GLU A 5 -0.78 -3.31 -11.53
N ARG A 6 -1.99 -3.21 -12.13
CA ARG A 6 -3.24 -2.86 -11.44
C ARG A 6 -3.89 -4.03 -10.71
N THR A 7 -3.45 -5.25 -10.98
CA THR A 7 -4.04 -6.48 -10.42
C THR A 7 -3.07 -7.25 -9.51
N MET A 8 -1.84 -6.75 -9.30
CA MET A 8 -0.91 -7.42 -8.41
C MET A 8 -1.22 -7.07 -6.95
N HIS A 9 -1.57 -8.09 -6.17
CA HIS A 9 -1.55 -7.99 -4.71
C HIS A 9 -0.11 -7.84 -4.23
N HIS A 10 0.10 -6.86 -3.37
CA HIS A 10 1.34 -6.72 -2.64
C HIS A 10 1.36 -7.73 -1.48
N ARG A 11 2.52 -8.35 -1.30
CA ARG A 11 2.81 -9.21 -0.15
C ARG A 11 3.63 -8.41 0.85
N ILE A 12 3.36 -8.64 2.13
CA ILE A 12 4.20 -8.13 3.21
C ILE A 12 5.59 -8.77 3.05
N LEU A 13 6.60 -7.94 2.89
CA LEU A 13 8.00 -8.36 2.82
C LEU A 13 8.65 -8.24 4.20
N PRO A 14 9.50 -9.18 4.62
CA PRO A 14 10.21 -9.08 5.89
C PRO A 14 11.08 -7.82 5.94
N ILE A 15 11.34 -7.30 7.15
CA ILE A 15 12.27 -6.20 7.38
C ILE A 15 13.64 -6.58 6.77
N PRO A 16 14.17 -5.81 5.81
CA PRO A 16 15.38 -6.17 5.06
C PRO A 16 16.67 -5.93 5.84
N CYS A 17 16.59 -5.33 7.03
CA CYS A 17 17.72 -5.01 7.89
C CYS A 17 17.51 -5.57 9.29
N LYS A 18 18.61 -5.64 10.05
CA LYS A 18 18.58 -5.96 11.48
C LYS A 18 18.27 -4.67 12.24
N PRO A 19 17.11 -4.52 12.89
CA PRO A 19 16.72 -3.24 13.52
C PRO A 19 17.77 -2.72 14.52
N TYR A 20 18.35 -3.62 15.32
CA TYR A 20 19.40 -3.32 16.30
C TYR A 20 20.73 -2.82 15.71
N THR A 21 20.90 -2.85 14.37
CA THR A 21 22.10 -2.32 13.71
C THR A 21 21.98 -0.83 13.36
N LEU A 22 20.81 -0.23 13.57
CA LEU A 22 20.53 1.17 13.26
C LEU A 22 20.77 2.04 14.50
N ASN A 23 22.04 2.40 14.74
CA ASN A 23 22.49 3.10 15.96
C ASN A 23 21.81 4.46 16.24
N TRP A 24 21.18 5.07 15.25
CA TRP A 24 20.51 6.37 15.34
C TRP A 24 18.97 6.26 15.39
N LEU A 25 18.42 5.04 15.29
CA LEU A 25 16.98 4.81 15.23
C LEU A 25 16.59 3.73 16.26
N PRO A 26 15.73 4.04 17.24
CA PRO A 26 15.26 3.05 18.21
C PRO A 26 14.62 1.83 17.53
N GLU A 27 15.09 0.63 17.87
CA GLU A 27 14.57 -0.64 17.34
C GLU A 27 13.05 -0.76 17.45
N ARG A 28 12.48 -0.39 18.60
CA ARG A 28 11.03 -0.42 18.83
C ARG A 28 10.24 0.42 17.84
N LEU A 29 10.80 1.53 17.34
CA LEU A 29 10.12 2.36 16.35
C LEU A 29 10.03 1.64 15.00
N ILE A 30 11.10 0.98 14.58
CA ILE A 30 11.16 0.26 13.30
C ILE A 30 10.23 -0.95 13.34
N VAL A 31 10.29 -1.73 14.42
CA VAL A 31 9.45 -2.90 14.61
C VAL A 31 7.98 -2.48 14.66
N SER A 32 7.62 -1.48 15.46
CA SER A 32 6.25 -0.97 15.54
C SER A 32 5.75 -0.41 14.21
N HIS A 33 6.58 0.37 13.50
CA HIS A 33 6.21 0.90 12.18
C HIS A 33 5.97 -0.22 11.17
N TYR A 34 6.82 -1.25 11.19
CA TYR A 34 6.65 -2.40 10.33
C TYR A 34 5.38 -3.20 10.64
N GLU A 35 5.13 -3.51 11.91
CA GLU A 35 3.97 -4.31 12.32
C GLU A 35 2.65 -3.56 12.14
N ASN A 36 2.61 -2.26 12.44
CA ASN A 36 1.35 -1.51 12.50
C ASN A 36 1.09 -0.67 11.23
N ASN A 37 2.12 -0.08 10.64
CA ASN A 37 1.93 0.87 9.54
C ASN A 37 2.13 0.18 8.18
N TYR A 38 3.19 -0.61 8.02
CA TYR A 38 3.49 -1.26 6.75
C TYR A 38 2.44 -2.33 6.39
N ASP A 39 2.06 -3.19 7.34
CA ASP A 39 0.99 -4.19 7.11
C ASP A 39 -0.34 -3.51 6.73
N ALA A 40 -0.78 -2.53 7.52
CA ALA A 40 -2.01 -1.78 7.25
C ALA A 40 -1.98 -1.07 5.88
N ALA A 41 -0.84 -0.51 5.47
CA ALA A 41 -0.68 0.12 4.16
C ALA A 41 -0.80 -0.90 3.02
N VAL A 42 -0.15 -2.06 3.14
CA VAL A 42 -0.24 -3.16 2.16
C VAL A 42 -1.68 -3.67 2.06
N GLY A 43 -2.37 -3.88 3.19
CA GLY A 43 -3.76 -4.30 3.23
C GLY A 43 -4.70 -3.29 2.57
N SER A 44 -4.55 -2.00 2.89
CA SER A 44 -5.35 -0.91 2.29
C SER A 44 -5.15 -0.83 0.78
N LEU A 45 -3.89 -0.89 0.31
CA LEU A 45 -3.57 -0.87 -1.11
C LEU A 45 -4.20 -2.04 -1.87
N ASN A 46 -4.12 -3.24 -1.31
CA ASN A 46 -4.73 -4.43 -1.89
C ASN A 46 -6.26 -4.29 -1.97
N ALA A 47 -6.93 -3.81 -0.92
CA ALA A 47 -8.37 -3.61 -0.92
C ALA A 47 -8.83 -2.58 -1.97
N VAL A 48 -8.10 -1.48 -2.16
CA VAL A 48 -8.40 -0.49 -3.21
C VAL A 48 -8.23 -1.10 -4.60
N ARG A 49 -7.20 -1.94 -4.79
CA ARG A 49 -6.97 -2.64 -6.07
C ARG A 49 -8.04 -3.66 -6.38
N ASP A 50 -8.50 -4.41 -5.39
CA ASP A 50 -9.63 -5.36 -5.55
C ASP A 50 -10.89 -4.63 -6.00
N ARG A 51 -11.18 -3.48 -5.37
CA ARG A 51 -12.31 -2.64 -5.75
C ARG A 51 -12.17 -2.09 -7.17
N LEU A 52 -10.98 -1.67 -7.58
CA LEU A 52 -10.71 -1.21 -8.94
C LEU A 52 -10.81 -2.35 -9.97
N ALA A 53 -10.40 -3.57 -9.61
CA ALA A 53 -10.44 -4.74 -10.48
C ALA A 53 -11.88 -5.27 -10.65
N GLY A 54 -12.72 -5.15 -9.62
CA GLY A 54 -14.14 -5.53 -9.66
C GLY A 54 -15.06 -4.48 -10.31
N MET A 55 -14.56 -3.31 -10.68
CA MET A 55 -15.36 -2.28 -11.34
C MET A 55 -15.60 -2.59 -12.82
N ASP A 56 -16.86 -2.47 -13.24
CA ASP A 56 -17.21 -2.41 -14.65
C ASP A 56 -16.95 -0.99 -15.18
N PRO A 57 -16.00 -0.79 -16.12
CA PRO A 57 -15.67 0.53 -16.65
C PRO A 57 -16.78 1.13 -17.53
N THR A 58 -17.78 0.35 -17.93
CA THR A 58 -18.93 0.81 -18.71
C THR A 58 -20.08 1.26 -17.81
N ALA A 59 -20.18 0.74 -16.59
CA ALA A 59 -21.19 1.10 -15.59
C ALA A 59 -20.69 2.13 -14.56
N SER A 60 -19.36 2.23 -14.34
CA SER A 60 -18.75 3.12 -13.36
C SER A 60 -18.51 4.51 -13.92
N SER A 61 -18.76 5.56 -13.13
CA SER A 61 -18.44 6.92 -13.57
C SER A 61 -16.93 7.18 -13.56
N ALA A 62 -16.47 8.03 -14.48
CA ALA A 62 -15.07 8.45 -14.51
C ALA A 62 -14.64 9.20 -13.23
N ALA A 63 -15.58 9.76 -12.47
CA ALA A 63 -15.31 10.40 -11.18
C ALA A 63 -14.97 9.37 -10.09
N GLU A 64 -15.73 8.27 -10.01
CA GLU A 64 -15.50 7.19 -9.05
C GLU A 64 -14.16 6.49 -9.30
N ILE A 65 -13.86 6.18 -10.57
CA ILE A 65 -12.57 5.59 -10.95
C ILE A 65 -11.40 6.52 -10.56
N ARG A 66 -11.54 7.83 -10.76
CA ARG A 66 -10.51 8.81 -10.36
C ARG A 66 -10.38 8.92 -8.85
N ALA A 67 -11.46 8.78 -8.09
CA ALA A 67 -11.42 8.80 -6.63
C ALA A 67 -10.61 7.61 -6.09
N LEU A 68 -10.91 6.40 -6.57
CA LEU A 68 -10.19 5.19 -6.15
C LEU A 68 -8.70 5.22 -6.54
N LYS A 69 -8.36 5.78 -7.71
CA LYS A 69 -6.94 5.96 -8.07
C LYS A 69 -6.19 6.93 -7.16
N ARG A 70 -6.86 7.96 -6.64
CA ARG A 70 -6.23 8.85 -5.63
C ARG A 70 -6.06 8.13 -4.29
N GLU A 71 -7.01 7.29 -3.93
CA GLU A 71 -6.93 6.43 -2.74
C GLU A 71 -5.78 5.42 -2.86
N GLU A 72 -5.61 4.78 -4.03
CA GLU A 72 -4.48 3.90 -4.34
C GLU A 72 -3.15 4.63 -4.17
N LEU A 73 -3.03 5.84 -4.73
CA LEU A 73 -1.83 6.67 -4.61
C LEU A 73 -1.55 7.09 -3.15
N SER A 74 -2.60 7.39 -2.39
CA SER A 74 -2.49 7.71 -0.96
C SER A 74 -1.99 6.52 -0.14
N ALA A 75 -2.53 5.32 -0.40
CA ALA A 75 -2.10 4.09 0.27
C ALA A 75 -0.62 3.77 0.00
N ILE A 76 -0.14 4.01 -1.23
CA ILE A 76 1.28 3.87 -1.57
C ILE A 76 2.14 4.90 -0.82
N SER A 77 1.69 6.16 -0.77
CA SER A 77 2.43 7.24 -0.11
C SER A 77 2.53 7.06 1.40
N ASN A 78 1.48 6.57 2.06
CA ASN A 78 1.44 6.41 3.51
C ASN A 78 2.28 5.22 4.03
N GLY A 79 2.74 4.33 3.14
CA GLY A 79 3.76 3.32 3.46
C GLY A 79 5.19 3.87 3.55
N GLY A 80 5.40 5.15 3.24
CA GLY A 80 6.65 5.87 3.41
C GLY A 80 6.51 6.97 4.45
N LEU A 81 7.04 6.73 5.65
CA LEU A 81 7.41 7.70 6.70
C LEU A 81 6.64 9.04 6.68
N GLN A 82 5.56 9.11 7.47
CA GLN A 82 5.12 10.36 8.10
C GLN A 82 5.69 10.43 9.51
#